data_AF-A0A0B1Y2B0-F1
#
_entry.id   AF-A0A0B1Y2B0-F1
#
_cell.length_a   1.000
_cell.length_b   1.000
_cell.length_c   1.000
_cell.angle_alpha   90.00
_cell.angle_beta   90.00
_cell.angle_gamma   90.00
#
_symmetry.space_group_name_H-M   'P 1'
#
loop_
_entity.id
_entity.type
_entity.pdbx_description
1 polymer ?
#
loop_
_entity_poly.entity_id
_entity_poly.type
_entity_poly.pdbx_seq_one_letter_code
_entity_poly.pdbx_strand_id
1 'polypeptide(L)'
;MTTTIDSPTATTLRPLVISRTFPVSRDWVFTAWSTAEHIKRWFCPTHYTVPDATVEFRVGGKFDVCMRSPEGHDHWSRGHFVEIVPNARLVIDMNVVDGDNRPLMNAHTVVTFAEECGGTRMEVTQTHTPLAPIAEMMIKGAPEGWKQTLDKLEREAARVPLADGIKRSVVHATFTVERTYDAPRSRVFKALTDPAAKAKWFAGGNGYTLLVREMDATPGGREVVKGRWDSGVVSSFEALYHDVIPNERVVYSYVMHLDDRKISASLATLELREPKDGSGGTHLVMTEQGAFLDGYDDAGSRERGSQFLLDMLGDSLKD
;
A
#
# COMPACT_ATOMS: atom_id res chain seq x y z
N MET A 1 -59.51 -12.36 -20.78
CA MET A 1 -58.70 -11.51 -19.88
C MET A 1 -57.60 -12.39 -19.31
N THR A 2 -56.40 -12.32 -19.89
CA THR A 2 -55.25 -13.12 -19.45
C THR A 2 -54.39 -12.19 -18.60
N THR A 3 -54.41 -12.41 -17.29
CA THR A 3 -53.63 -11.64 -16.31
C THR A 3 -52.18 -12.09 -16.42
N THR A 4 -51.33 -11.24 -16.99
CA THR A 4 -49.88 -11.38 -16.94
C THR A 4 -49.41 -11.23 -15.50
N ILE A 5 -48.81 -12.28 -14.95
CA ILE A 5 -48.16 -12.25 -13.65
C ILE A 5 -46.79 -11.62 -13.88
N ASP A 6 -46.64 -10.39 -13.42
CA ASP A 6 -45.38 -9.66 -13.46
C ASP A 6 -44.35 -10.39 -12.57
N SER A 7 -43.19 -10.70 -13.14
CA SER A 7 -42.11 -11.36 -12.40
C SER A 7 -41.42 -10.34 -11.50
N PRO A 8 -41.13 -10.66 -10.22
CA PRO A 8 -40.52 -9.69 -9.31
C PRO A 8 -39.12 -9.32 -9.82
N THR A 9 -38.92 -8.02 -10.03
CA THR A 9 -37.64 -7.43 -10.42
C THR A 9 -36.61 -7.72 -9.32
N ALA A 10 -35.61 -8.56 -9.63
CA ALA A 10 -34.52 -8.85 -8.71
C ALA A 10 -33.79 -7.53 -8.38
N THR A 11 -33.83 -7.12 -7.11
CA THR A 11 -33.09 -5.96 -6.62
C THR A 11 -31.60 -6.30 -6.66
N THR A 12 -30.86 -5.73 -7.60
CA THR A 12 -29.40 -5.86 -7.67
C THR A 12 -28.77 -5.11 -6.50
N LEU A 13 -28.33 -5.86 -5.49
CA LEU A 13 -27.60 -5.32 -4.34
C LEU A 13 -26.25 -4.75 -4.82
N ARG A 14 -25.87 -3.58 -4.29
CA ARG A 14 -24.57 -2.97 -4.60
C ARG A 14 -23.43 -3.88 -4.13
N PRO A 15 -22.35 -4.03 -4.92
CA PRO A 15 -21.16 -4.77 -4.49
C PRO A 15 -20.58 -4.16 -3.21
N LEU A 16 -20.15 -5.03 -2.29
CA LEU A 16 -19.30 -4.63 -1.17
C LEU A 16 -17.93 -4.29 -1.74
N VAL A 17 -17.37 -3.14 -1.37
CA VAL A 17 -15.98 -2.77 -1.64
C VAL A 17 -15.33 -2.38 -0.31
N ILE A 18 -14.23 -3.05 0.03
CA ILE A 18 -13.46 -2.75 1.24
C ILE A 18 -11.97 -2.83 0.92
N SER A 19 -11.20 -1.89 1.44
CA SER A 19 -9.75 -1.85 1.25
C SER A 19 -9.01 -1.68 2.59
N ARG A 20 -7.82 -2.26 2.67
CA ARG A 20 -6.88 -2.15 3.79
C ARG A 20 -5.45 -2.16 3.30
N THR A 21 -4.59 -1.41 3.99
CA THR A 21 -3.15 -1.37 3.73
C THR A 21 -2.42 -2.14 4.82
N PHE A 22 -1.59 -3.09 4.43
CA PHE A 22 -0.81 -3.94 5.33
C PHE A 22 0.67 -3.58 5.21
N PRO A 23 1.43 -3.47 6.32
CA PRO A 23 2.85 -3.13 6.32
C PRO A 23 3.77 -4.31 5.90
N VAL A 24 3.33 -5.07 4.89
CA VAL A 24 4.02 -6.25 4.34
C VAL A 24 4.02 -6.21 2.81
N SER A 25 4.84 -7.06 2.19
CA SER A 25 4.94 -7.15 0.73
C SER A 25 3.65 -7.68 0.09
N ARG A 26 3.46 -7.38 -1.20
CA ARG A 26 2.34 -7.92 -1.99
C ARG A 26 2.34 -9.44 -2.00
N ASP A 27 3.53 -10.01 -2.10
CA ASP A 27 3.76 -11.44 -2.05
C ASP A 27 3.26 -12.07 -0.75
N TRP A 28 3.46 -11.39 0.39
CA TRP A 28 2.98 -11.89 1.67
C TRP A 28 1.45 -11.88 1.73
N VAL A 29 0.83 -10.74 1.41
CA VAL A 29 -0.64 -10.61 1.46
C VAL A 29 -1.29 -11.56 0.45
N PHE A 30 -0.68 -11.76 -0.71
CA PHE A 30 -1.12 -12.72 -1.71
C PHE A 30 -0.98 -14.17 -1.23
N THR A 31 0.17 -14.53 -0.66
CA THR A 31 0.46 -15.87 -0.14
C THR A 31 -0.45 -16.24 1.04
N ALA A 32 -0.98 -15.26 1.78
CA ALA A 32 -1.98 -15.48 2.84
C ALA A 32 -3.28 -16.16 2.34
N TRP A 33 -3.52 -16.18 1.03
CA TRP A 33 -4.66 -16.86 0.40
C TRP A 33 -4.34 -18.28 -0.12
N SER A 34 -3.07 -18.68 -0.12
CA SER A 34 -2.58 -19.81 -0.92
C SER A 34 -2.64 -21.17 -0.24
N THR A 35 -2.82 -21.22 1.08
CA THR A 35 -2.85 -22.48 1.83
C THR A 35 -4.00 -22.51 2.83
N ALA A 36 -4.44 -23.72 3.15
CA ALA A 36 -5.43 -23.92 4.20
C ALA A 36 -4.92 -23.43 5.56
N GLU A 37 -3.63 -23.62 5.88
CA GLU A 37 -3.07 -23.13 7.13
C GLU A 37 -3.12 -21.60 7.25
N HIS A 38 -2.90 -20.86 6.16
CA HIS A 38 -3.02 -19.39 6.20
C HIS A 38 -4.49 -18.97 6.36
N ILE A 39 -5.39 -19.51 5.54
CA ILE A 39 -6.83 -19.18 5.60
C ILE A 39 -7.40 -19.46 7.00
N LYS A 40 -6.99 -20.55 7.65
CA LYS A 40 -7.44 -20.91 9.00
C LYS A 40 -7.13 -19.87 10.07
N ARG A 41 -6.10 -19.04 9.85
CA ARG A 41 -5.63 -18.05 10.84
C ARG A 41 -6.39 -16.73 10.80
N TRP A 42 -6.89 -16.33 9.64
CA TRP A 42 -7.42 -14.97 9.46
C TRP A 42 -8.79 -14.87 8.78
N PHE A 43 -9.21 -15.85 7.97
CA PHE A 43 -10.41 -15.74 7.11
C PHE A 43 -11.72 -15.97 7.87
N CYS A 44 -11.97 -15.19 8.93
CA CYS A 44 -13.24 -15.15 9.65
C CYS A 44 -13.34 -13.89 10.54
N PRO A 45 -14.57 -13.44 10.89
CA PRO A 45 -14.77 -12.33 11.84
C PRO A 45 -14.15 -12.60 13.22
N THR A 46 -13.99 -11.55 14.05
CA THR A 46 -13.22 -11.59 15.32
C THR A 46 -13.61 -12.74 16.23
N HIS A 47 -14.91 -13.00 16.39
CA HIS A 47 -15.43 -14.02 17.31
C HIS A 47 -15.60 -15.42 16.68
N TYR A 48 -15.34 -15.56 15.38
CA TYR A 48 -15.42 -16.83 14.68
C TYR A 48 -14.05 -17.52 14.64
N THR A 49 -14.07 -18.82 14.35
CA THR A 49 -12.88 -19.61 14.05
C THR A 49 -13.03 -20.30 12.70
N VAL A 50 -11.93 -20.77 12.12
CA VAL A 50 -11.95 -21.60 10.91
C VAL A 50 -11.42 -22.99 11.27
N PRO A 51 -12.29 -23.90 11.77
CA PRO A 51 -11.86 -25.25 12.14
C PRO A 51 -11.37 -26.06 10.94
N ASP A 52 -11.95 -25.82 9.75
CA ASP A 52 -11.61 -26.56 8.55
C ASP A 52 -11.56 -25.68 7.30
N ALA A 53 -10.63 -26.00 6.40
CA ALA A 53 -10.43 -25.33 5.13
C ALA A 53 -9.69 -26.25 4.15
N THR A 54 -10.09 -26.23 2.88
CA THR A 54 -9.39 -26.87 1.76
C THR A 54 -9.05 -25.81 0.72
N VAL A 55 -7.76 -25.67 0.40
CA VAL A 55 -7.27 -24.69 -0.56
C VAL A 55 -6.38 -25.40 -1.57
N GLU A 56 -6.78 -25.39 -2.84
CA GLU A 56 -5.95 -25.81 -3.97
C GLU A 56 -5.60 -24.57 -4.79
N PHE A 57 -4.44 -23.97 -4.54
CA PHE A 57 -4.09 -22.66 -5.09
C PHE A 57 -3.63 -22.70 -6.55
N ARG A 58 -4.61 -22.89 -7.43
CA ARG A 58 -4.49 -22.90 -8.89
C ARG A 58 -5.85 -22.52 -9.48
N VAL A 59 -5.88 -22.00 -10.71
CA VAL A 59 -7.15 -21.76 -11.41
C VAL A 59 -7.96 -23.06 -11.49
N GLY A 60 -9.25 -22.97 -11.13
CA GLY A 60 -10.18 -24.09 -10.99
C GLY A 60 -9.99 -24.95 -9.74
N GLY A 61 -9.01 -24.65 -8.88
CA GLY A 61 -8.78 -25.35 -7.62
C GLY A 61 -9.77 -24.93 -6.53
N LYS A 62 -10.02 -25.82 -5.57
CA LYS A 62 -10.97 -25.62 -4.46
C LYS A 62 -10.58 -24.50 -3.51
N PHE A 63 -11.59 -23.82 -2.99
CA PHE A 63 -11.51 -22.86 -1.89
C PHE A 63 -12.71 -23.09 -0.96
N ASP A 64 -12.63 -24.12 -0.13
CA ASP A 64 -13.66 -24.45 0.85
C ASP A 64 -13.23 -23.97 2.23
N VAL A 65 -14.10 -23.25 2.93
CA VAL A 65 -13.84 -22.70 4.26
C VAL A 65 -15.05 -22.95 5.17
N CYS A 66 -14.80 -23.60 6.31
CA CYS A 66 -15.77 -23.75 7.38
C CYS A 66 -15.52 -22.67 8.43
N MET A 67 -16.48 -21.79 8.65
CA MET A 67 -16.45 -20.80 9.73
C MET A 67 -17.35 -21.28 10.87
N ARG A 68 -16.82 -21.33 12.09
CA ARG A 68 -17.58 -21.71 13.29
C ARG A 68 -17.87 -20.48 14.15
N SER A 69 -19.15 -20.29 14.49
CA SER A 69 -19.61 -19.22 15.37
C SER A 69 -19.24 -19.47 16.84
N PRO A 70 -19.30 -18.44 17.71
CA PRO A 70 -19.09 -18.61 19.16
C PRO A 70 -20.01 -19.64 19.81
N GLU A 71 -21.23 -19.77 19.28
CA GLU A 71 -22.24 -20.73 19.73
C GLU A 71 -21.97 -22.16 19.23
N GLY A 72 -20.95 -22.35 18.38
CA GLY A 72 -20.54 -23.65 17.86
C GLY A 72 -21.21 -24.05 16.54
N HIS A 73 -21.94 -23.14 15.88
CA HIS A 73 -22.56 -23.42 14.59
C HIS A 73 -21.57 -23.29 13.44
N ASP A 74 -21.57 -24.28 12.54
CA ASP A 74 -20.70 -24.32 11.37
C ASP A 74 -21.40 -23.73 10.14
N HIS A 75 -20.68 -22.84 9.44
CA HIS A 75 -21.11 -22.20 8.21
C HIS A 75 -20.07 -22.46 7.13
N TRP A 76 -20.48 -23.15 6.07
CA TRP A 76 -19.57 -23.50 4.98
C TRP A 76 -19.69 -22.51 3.82
N SER A 77 -18.54 -22.01 3.36
CA SER A 77 -18.38 -21.39 2.05
C SER A 77 -17.62 -22.35 1.18
N ARG A 78 -18.23 -22.84 0.10
CA ARG A 78 -17.61 -23.81 -0.81
C ARG A 78 -17.38 -23.16 -2.17
N GLY A 79 -16.17 -23.25 -2.70
CA GLY A 79 -15.79 -22.41 -3.82
C GLY A 79 -14.60 -22.90 -4.62
N HIS A 80 -14.20 -22.08 -5.58
CA HIS A 80 -13.01 -22.32 -6.40
C HIS A 80 -12.38 -21.00 -6.88
N PHE A 81 -11.08 -21.05 -7.16
CA PHE A 81 -10.36 -19.95 -7.79
C PHE A 81 -10.74 -19.85 -9.27
N VAL A 82 -11.28 -18.70 -9.68
CA VAL A 82 -11.60 -18.39 -11.07
C VAL A 82 -10.40 -17.80 -11.79
N GLU A 83 -9.63 -16.95 -11.10
CA GLU A 83 -8.48 -16.25 -11.66
C GLU A 83 -7.39 -16.12 -10.59
N ILE A 84 -6.13 -16.33 -10.99
CA ILE A 84 -4.96 -16.11 -10.15
C ILE A 84 -3.91 -15.38 -11.00
N VAL A 85 -3.71 -14.09 -10.71
CA VAL A 85 -2.60 -13.30 -11.25
C VAL A 85 -1.62 -13.05 -10.10
N PRO A 86 -0.43 -13.67 -10.12
CA PRO A 86 0.53 -13.58 -9.02
C PRO A 86 0.73 -12.15 -8.53
N ASN A 87 0.54 -11.97 -7.21
CA ASN A 87 0.75 -10.71 -6.49
C ASN A 87 -0.10 -9.52 -6.97
N ALA A 88 -1.07 -9.72 -7.87
CA ALA A 88 -1.84 -8.63 -8.47
C ALA A 88 -3.35 -8.81 -8.31
N ARG A 89 -3.87 -10.04 -8.50
CA ARG A 89 -5.32 -10.27 -8.53
C ARG A 89 -5.69 -11.71 -8.19
N LEU A 90 -6.77 -11.88 -7.43
CA LEU A 90 -7.45 -13.16 -7.20
C LEU A 90 -8.93 -13.00 -7.48
N VAL A 91 -9.55 -14.01 -8.08
CA VAL A 91 -11.01 -14.09 -8.21
C VAL A 91 -11.46 -15.45 -7.69
N ILE A 92 -12.46 -15.44 -6.80
CA ILE A 92 -12.97 -16.62 -6.12
C ILE A 92 -14.50 -16.59 -6.19
N ASP A 93 -15.08 -17.67 -6.70
CA ASP A 93 -16.52 -17.91 -6.64
C ASP A 93 -16.83 -18.86 -5.49
N MET A 94 -17.74 -18.44 -4.61
CA MET A 94 -18.15 -19.20 -3.44
C MET A 94 -19.67 -19.37 -3.37
N ASN A 95 -20.10 -20.51 -2.86
CA ASN A 95 -21.46 -20.82 -2.47
C ASN A 95 -21.50 -20.99 -0.95
N VAL A 96 -22.24 -20.13 -0.27
CA VAL A 96 -22.45 -20.21 1.18
C VAL A 96 -23.65 -21.12 1.43
N VAL A 97 -23.49 -22.12 2.29
CA VAL A 97 -24.53 -23.11 2.60
C VAL A 97 -24.90 -23.11 4.08
N ASP A 98 -26.09 -23.64 4.39
CA ASP A 98 -26.52 -23.93 5.76
C ASP A 98 -26.00 -25.29 6.27
N GLY A 99 -26.40 -25.69 7.49
CA GLY A 99 -26.02 -26.96 8.11
C GLY A 99 -26.53 -28.20 7.37
N ASP A 100 -27.57 -28.07 6.55
CA ASP A 100 -28.11 -29.14 5.68
C ASP A 100 -27.49 -29.09 4.27
N ASN A 101 -26.46 -28.27 4.07
CA ASN A 101 -25.78 -28.04 2.79
C ASN A 101 -26.68 -27.42 1.70
N ARG A 102 -27.72 -26.68 2.10
CA ARG A 102 -28.58 -25.92 1.16
C ARG A 102 -27.96 -24.56 0.86
N PRO A 103 -27.96 -24.11 -0.41
CA PRO A 103 -27.33 -22.85 -0.79
C PRO A 103 -28.13 -21.65 -0.25
N LEU A 104 -27.45 -20.79 0.50
CA LEU A 104 -27.98 -19.54 1.04
C LEU A 104 -27.71 -18.37 0.10
N MET A 105 -26.48 -18.27 -0.42
CA MET A 105 -26.08 -17.24 -1.38
C MET A 105 -24.86 -17.66 -2.19
N ASN A 106 -24.68 -17.03 -3.35
CA ASN A 106 -23.41 -17.02 -4.05
C ASN A 106 -22.66 -15.72 -3.74
N ALA A 107 -21.34 -15.80 -3.65
CA ALA A 107 -20.44 -14.67 -3.47
C ALA A 107 -19.33 -14.71 -4.51
N HIS A 108 -19.34 -13.74 -5.42
CA HIS A 108 -18.25 -13.50 -6.37
C HIS A 108 -17.27 -12.51 -5.74
N THR A 109 -16.07 -12.98 -5.41
CA THR A 109 -15.06 -12.20 -4.66
C THR A 109 -13.86 -11.90 -5.55
N VAL A 110 -13.59 -10.62 -5.75
CA VAL A 110 -12.45 -10.11 -6.48
C VAL A 110 -11.51 -9.44 -5.48
N VAL A 111 -10.25 -9.84 -5.48
CA VAL A 111 -9.21 -9.26 -4.65
C VAL A 111 -8.13 -8.67 -5.54
N THR A 112 -7.75 -7.42 -5.31
CA THR A 112 -6.63 -6.76 -5.99
C THR A 112 -5.58 -6.33 -4.98
N PHE A 113 -4.32 -6.33 -5.42
CA PHE A 113 -3.18 -5.94 -4.60
C PHE A 113 -2.40 -4.83 -5.31
N ALA A 114 -2.26 -3.69 -4.64
CA ALA A 114 -1.51 -2.54 -5.13
C ALA A 114 -0.44 -2.16 -4.11
N GLU A 115 0.69 -1.65 -4.60
CA GLU A 115 1.71 -1.04 -3.75
C GLU A 115 1.29 0.37 -3.39
N GLU A 116 1.37 0.72 -2.11
CA GLU A 116 1.13 2.07 -1.62
C GLU A 116 2.22 2.46 -0.60
N CYS A 117 2.37 3.76 -0.34
CA CYS A 117 3.31 4.24 0.68
C CYS A 117 2.97 3.58 2.03
N GLY A 118 3.88 2.76 2.56
CA GLY A 118 3.67 2.02 3.81
C GLY A 118 3.30 0.54 3.68
N GLY A 119 3.20 -0.02 2.46
CA GLY A 119 3.09 -1.46 2.24
C GLY A 119 2.18 -1.86 1.08
N THR A 120 1.30 -2.83 1.30
CA THR A 120 0.39 -3.35 0.29
C THR A 120 -1.04 -2.97 0.58
N ARG A 121 -1.70 -2.27 -0.32
CA ARG A 121 -3.15 -2.13 -0.30
C ARG A 121 -3.79 -3.36 -0.94
N MET A 122 -4.60 -4.05 -0.16
CA MET A 122 -5.53 -5.06 -0.64
C MET A 122 -6.92 -4.46 -0.73
N GLU A 123 -7.59 -4.64 -1.86
CA GLU A 123 -9.00 -4.29 -2.03
C GLU A 123 -9.79 -5.55 -2.34
N VAL A 124 -10.88 -5.74 -1.61
CA VAL A 124 -11.84 -6.83 -1.78
C VAL A 124 -13.13 -6.23 -2.29
N THR A 125 -13.54 -6.66 -3.48
CA THR A 125 -14.87 -6.40 -4.04
C THR A 125 -15.67 -7.69 -4.02
N GLN A 126 -16.82 -7.69 -3.36
CA GLN A 126 -17.68 -8.87 -3.26
C GLN A 126 -19.11 -8.58 -3.73
N THR A 127 -19.55 -9.33 -4.73
CA THR A 127 -20.92 -9.29 -5.26
C THR A 127 -21.68 -10.51 -4.78
N HIS A 128 -22.84 -10.28 -4.17
CA HIS A 128 -23.67 -11.34 -3.60
C HIS A 128 -24.92 -11.59 -4.44
N THR A 129 -25.27 -12.87 -4.61
CA THR A 129 -26.56 -13.29 -5.17
C THR A 129 -27.32 -14.06 -4.09
N PRO A 130 -28.35 -13.47 -3.46
CA PRO A 130 -29.14 -14.17 -2.44
C PRO A 130 -29.94 -15.31 -3.08
N LEU A 131 -29.96 -16.46 -2.42
CA LEU A 131 -30.72 -17.65 -2.82
C LEU A 131 -31.76 -18.07 -1.77
N ALA A 132 -31.69 -17.48 -0.57
CA ALA A 132 -32.62 -17.69 0.53
C ALA A 132 -32.93 -16.36 1.26
N PRO A 133 -34.11 -16.19 1.90
CA PRO A 133 -34.47 -14.94 2.60
C PRO A 133 -33.47 -14.51 3.68
N ILE A 134 -32.85 -15.47 4.38
CA ILE A 134 -31.85 -15.19 5.42
C ILE A 134 -30.58 -14.54 4.85
N ALA A 135 -30.30 -14.72 3.56
CA ALA A 135 -29.11 -14.21 2.91
C ALA A 135 -29.07 -12.69 2.89
N GLU A 136 -30.20 -12.00 2.73
CA GLU A 136 -30.23 -10.53 2.72
C GLU A 136 -29.73 -9.93 4.05
N MET A 137 -30.07 -10.58 5.16
CA MET A 137 -29.61 -10.16 6.48
C MET A 137 -28.10 -10.39 6.62
N MET A 138 -27.59 -11.53 6.14
CA MET A 138 -26.16 -11.83 6.15
C MET A 138 -25.38 -10.86 5.26
N ILE A 139 -25.89 -10.52 4.07
CA ILE A 139 -25.26 -9.57 3.14
C ILE A 139 -25.17 -8.18 3.77
N LYS A 140 -26.20 -7.74 4.52
CA LYS A 140 -26.15 -6.46 5.26
C LYS A 140 -25.05 -6.44 6.33
N GLY A 141 -24.70 -7.59 6.92
CA GLY A 141 -23.63 -7.73 7.91
C GLY A 141 -22.23 -7.92 7.30
N ALA A 142 -22.13 -8.25 6.01
CA ALA A 142 -20.86 -8.54 5.34
C ALA A 142 -19.79 -7.44 5.46
N PRO A 143 -20.10 -6.12 5.37
CA PRO A 143 -19.08 -5.08 5.49
C PRO A 143 -18.34 -5.11 6.84
N GLU A 144 -19.07 -5.29 7.94
CA GLU A 144 -18.49 -5.35 9.29
C GLU A 144 -17.74 -6.68 9.50
N GLY A 145 -18.28 -7.80 8.99
CA GLY A 145 -17.60 -9.09 9.00
C GLY A 145 -16.24 -9.04 8.28
N TRP A 146 -16.19 -8.40 7.11
CA TRP A 146 -14.95 -8.20 6.37
C TRP A 146 -13.96 -7.30 7.09
N LYS A 147 -14.41 -6.19 7.68
CA LYS A 147 -13.56 -5.32 8.48
C LYS A 147 -12.82 -6.13 9.56
N GLN A 148 -13.56 -6.92 10.34
CA GLN A 148 -12.98 -7.76 11.39
C GLN A 148 -12.07 -8.88 10.84
N THR A 149 -12.41 -9.44 9.69
CA THR A 149 -11.60 -10.45 9.00
C THR A 149 -10.25 -9.85 8.58
N LEU A 150 -10.24 -8.63 8.06
CA LEU A 150 -9.01 -7.93 7.68
C LEU A 150 -8.19 -7.48 8.90
N ASP A 151 -8.85 -7.12 10.02
CA ASP A 151 -8.15 -6.85 11.29
C ASP A 151 -7.40 -8.11 11.79
N LYS A 152 -7.90 -9.31 11.54
CA LYS A 152 -7.16 -10.57 11.84
C LYS A 152 -5.95 -10.75 10.92
N LEU A 153 -6.10 -10.48 9.63
CA LEU A 153 -4.99 -10.57 8.68
C LEU A 153 -3.86 -9.59 9.04
N GLU A 154 -4.22 -8.40 9.51
CA GLU A 154 -3.25 -7.41 10.01
C GLU A 154 -2.49 -7.93 11.23
N ARG A 155 -3.17 -8.59 12.17
CA ARG A 155 -2.51 -9.23 13.31
C ARG A 155 -1.58 -10.37 12.89
N GLU A 156 -1.95 -11.14 11.87
CA GLU A 156 -1.04 -12.15 11.30
C GLU A 156 0.18 -11.51 10.66
N ALA A 157 0.00 -10.42 9.91
CA ALA A 157 1.10 -9.66 9.32
C ALA A 157 2.05 -9.11 10.41
N ALA A 158 1.51 -8.64 11.53
CA ALA A 158 2.29 -8.15 12.67
C ALA A 158 3.01 -9.26 13.47
N ARG A 159 2.62 -10.53 13.32
CA ARG A 159 3.25 -11.69 14.01
C ARG A 159 4.51 -12.20 13.32
N VAL A 160 4.76 -11.81 12.07
CA VAL A 160 5.95 -12.21 11.33
C VAL A 160 7.15 -11.42 11.87
N PRO A 161 8.13 -12.08 12.51
CA PRO A 161 9.37 -11.40 12.86
C PRO A 161 10.06 -10.94 11.58
N LEU A 162 10.51 -9.68 11.53
CA LEU A 162 11.19 -9.02 10.41
C LEU A 162 12.45 -9.76 9.86
N ALA A 163 12.81 -10.92 10.40
CA ALA A 163 14.09 -11.61 10.17
C ALA A 163 13.99 -12.89 9.32
N ASP A 164 12.91 -13.68 9.40
CA ASP A 164 12.83 -14.99 8.72
C ASP A 164 11.78 -14.97 7.60
N GLY A 165 12.23 -15.05 6.35
CA GLY A 165 11.37 -15.20 5.16
C GLY A 165 11.45 -14.07 4.14
N ILE A 166 12.13 -12.96 4.43
CA ILE A 166 12.44 -11.96 3.41
C ILE A 166 13.59 -12.48 2.55
N LYS A 167 13.30 -12.89 1.31
CA LYS A 167 14.34 -13.13 0.30
C LYS A 167 15.15 -11.84 0.15
N ARG A 168 16.42 -11.88 0.57
CA ARG A 168 17.30 -10.72 0.44
C ARG A 168 17.47 -10.39 -1.04
N SER A 169 17.21 -9.14 -1.40
CA SER A 169 17.30 -8.69 -2.79
C SER A 169 17.72 -7.24 -2.87
N VAL A 170 18.26 -6.87 -4.03
CA VAL A 170 18.57 -5.48 -4.36
C VAL A 170 18.18 -5.21 -5.80
N VAL A 171 17.48 -4.10 -6.01
CA VAL A 171 17.21 -3.53 -7.35
C VAL A 171 17.92 -2.19 -7.41
N HIS A 172 18.54 -1.90 -8.55
CA HIS A 172 19.22 -0.63 -8.78
C HIS A 172 18.46 0.17 -9.83
N ALA A 173 18.24 1.46 -9.56
CA ALA A 173 17.73 2.38 -10.56
C ALA A 173 18.53 3.68 -10.59
N THR A 174 18.47 4.33 -11.75
CA THR A 174 18.97 5.68 -11.97
C THR A 174 17.93 6.45 -12.75
N PHE A 175 17.53 7.60 -12.25
CA PHE A 175 16.55 8.46 -12.91
C PHE A 175 16.91 9.93 -12.72
N THR A 176 16.37 10.78 -13.60
CA THR A 176 16.55 12.22 -13.56
C THR A 176 15.19 12.91 -13.56
N VAL A 177 15.01 13.87 -12.65
CA VAL A 177 13.85 14.75 -12.60
C VAL A 177 14.31 16.19 -12.82
N GLU A 178 13.66 16.88 -13.76
CA GLU A 178 13.96 18.27 -14.08
C GLU A 178 12.77 19.17 -13.73
N ARG A 179 13.07 20.37 -13.23
CA ARG A 179 12.07 21.44 -12.99
C ARG A 179 12.67 22.79 -13.31
N THR A 180 11.84 23.68 -13.87
CA THR A 180 12.18 25.09 -14.02
C THR A 180 11.30 25.90 -13.08
N TYR A 181 11.94 26.68 -12.21
CA TYR A 181 11.27 27.55 -11.24
C TYR A 181 11.47 29.02 -11.61
N ASP A 182 10.41 29.80 -11.51
CA ASP A 182 10.45 31.26 -11.60
C ASP A 182 10.96 31.86 -10.27
N ALA A 183 12.21 31.54 -9.94
CA ALA A 183 12.90 31.99 -8.75
C ALA A 183 14.41 32.03 -9.01
N PRO A 184 15.15 32.99 -8.42
CA PRO A 184 16.60 33.04 -8.56
C PRO A 184 17.27 31.83 -7.91
N ARG A 185 18.44 31.43 -8.43
CA ARG A 185 19.22 30.26 -7.93
C ARG A 185 19.46 30.33 -6.42
N SER A 186 19.65 31.53 -5.88
CA SER A 186 19.81 31.77 -4.44
C SER A 186 18.60 31.41 -3.60
N ARG A 187 17.39 31.64 -4.12
CA ARG A 187 16.14 31.27 -3.43
C ARG A 187 15.92 29.77 -3.48
N VAL A 188 16.16 29.14 -4.64
CA VAL A 188 16.07 27.67 -4.80
C VAL A 188 17.11 26.97 -3.93
N PHE A 189 18.36 27.43 -3.95
CA PHE A 189 19.42 26.89 -3.11
C PHE A 189 19.11 27.02 -1.62
N LYS A 190 18.59 28.17 -1.20
CA LYS A 190 18.11 28.35 0.19
C LYS A 190 17.00 27.35 0.51
N ALA A 191 16.03 27.14 -0.37
CA ALA A 191 14.97 26.15 -0.15
C ALA A 191 15.49 24.71 0.01
N LEU A 192 16.65 24.39 -0.57
CA LEU A 192 17.32 23.08 -0.45
C LEU A 192 18.20 22.94 0.80
N THR A 193 18.72 24.03 1.35
CA THR A 193 19.80 24.02 2.35
C THR A 193 19.47 24.69 3.69
N ASP A 194 18.43 25.54 3.73
CA ASP A 194 17.94 26.16 4.96
C ASP A 194 16.88 25.26 5.63
N PRO A 195 17.04 24.90 6.92
CA PRO A 195 16.12 23.98 7.58
C PRO A 195 14.66 24.46 7.61
N ALA A 196 14.42 25.77 7.78
CA ALA A 196 13.09 26.33 7.86
C ALA A 196 12.43 26.40 6.47
N ALA A 197 13.20 26.74 5.43
CA ALA A 197 12.72 26.74 4.06
C ALA A 197 12.42 25.31 3.58
N LYS A 198 13.31 24.34 3.86
CA LYS A 198 13.13 22.94 3.49
C LYS A 198 11.91 22.30 4.16
N ALA A 199 11.61 22.70 5.41
CA ALA A 199 10.43 22.23 6.14
C ALA A 199 9.09 22.58 5.47
N LYS A 200 9.05 23.56 4.56
CA LYS A 200 7.82 23.95 3.85
C LYS A 200 7.39 22.97 2.77
N TRP A 201 8.33 22.25 2.15
CA TRP A 201 8.06 21.37 1.02
C TRP A 201 8.47 19.91 1.26
N PHE A 202 9.44 19.68 2.14
CA PHE A 202 9.89 18.34 2.50
C PHE A 202 9.21 17.85 3.78
N ALA A 203 7.88 18.02 3.89
CA ALA A 203 7.09 17.56 5.02
C ALA A 203 6.22 16.38 4.59
N GLY A 204 6.12 15.32 5.42
CA GLY A 204 5.19 14.24 5.13
C GLY A 204 3.76 14.80 5.11
N GLY A 205 2.95 14.29 4.17
CA GLY A 205 1.63 14.84 3.85
C GLY A 205 0.55 14.55 4.89
N ASN A 206 -0.71 14.44 4.45
CA ASN A 206 -1.83 14.16 5.35
C ASN A 206 -1.61 12.85 6.12
N GLY A 207 -1.91 12.86 7.42
CA GLY A 207 -1.72 11.71 8.30
C GLY A 207 -0.26 11.46 8.69
N TYR A 208 0.64 12.45 8.53
CA TYR A 208 2.03 12.38 8.95
C TYR A 208 2.28 13.30 10.16
N THR A 209 2.69 12.71 11.27
CA THR A 209 3.15 13.42 12.46
C THR A 209 4.68 13.48 12.47
N LEU A 210 5.26 14.67 12.37
CA LEU A 210 6.71 14.86 12.48
C LEU A 210 7.20 14.50 13.89
N LEU A 211 8.24 13.66 13.97
CA LEU A 211 8.88 13.26 15.22
C LEU A 211 10.25 13.90 15.40
N VAL A 212 11.07 13.92 14.34
CA VAL A 212 12.44 14.46 14.36
C VAL A 212 12.68 15.24 13.08
N ARG A 213 13.33 16.40 13.21
CA ARG A 213 13.92 17.13 12.09
C ARG A 213 15.21 17.78 12.54
N GLU A 214 16.30 17.37 11.92
CA GLU A 214 17.64 17.93 12.09
C GLU A 214 18.26 18.06 10.72
N MET A 215 18.99 19.15 10.47
CA MET A 215 19.60 19.38 9.16
C MET A 215 20.82 20.29 9.30
N ASP A 216 21.95 19.78 8.85
CA ASP A 216 23.20 20.50 8.62
C ASP A 216 23.60 20.24 7.16
N ALA A 217 23.25 21.18 6.28
CA ALA A 217 23.55 21.10 4.85
C ALA A 217 24.92 21.72 4.52
N THR A 218 25.94 21.29 5.25
CA THR A 218 27.35 21.56 4.93
C THR A 218 28.05 20.27 4.50
N PRO A 219 29.19 20.32 3.79
CA PRO A 219 29.95 19.11 3.47
C PRO A 219 30.33 18.32 4.73
N GLY A 220 29.94 17.05 4.80
CA GLY A 220 30.06 16.19 5.99
C GLY A 220 28.90 16.30 6.99
N GLY A 221 28.03 17.29 6.82
CA GLY A 221 26.84 17.50 7.63
C GLY A 221 25.77 16.45 7.40
N ARG A 222 24.82 16.35 8.33
CA ARG A 222 23.77 15.32 8.35
C ARG A 222 22.39 15.93 8.34
N GLU A 223 21.45 15.23 7.73
CA GLU A 223 20.02 15.52 7.86
C GLU A 223 19.27 14.28 8.32
N VAL A 224 18.35 14.46 9.25
CA VAL A 224 17.49 13.42 9.77
C VAL A 224 16.06 13.95 9.78
N VAL A 225 15.16 13.25 9.12
CA VAL A 225 13.71 13.51 9.22
C VAL A 225 13.05 12.20 9.58
N LYS A 226 12.30 12.19 10.70
CA LYS A 226 11.48 11.03 11.13
C LYS A 226 10.07 11.48 11.38
N GLY A 227 9.10 10.62 11.03
CA GLY A 227 7.71 10.88 11.35
C GLY A 227 6.87 9.62 11.34
N ARG A 228 5.76 9.71 12.07
CA ARG A 228 4.81 8.62 12.26
C ARG A 228 3.58 8.87 11.42
N TRP A 229 3.19 7.87 10.65
CA TRP A 229 1.94 7.85 9.90
C TRP A 229 0.77 7.47 10.81
N ASP A 230 -0.46 7.82 10.43
CA ASP A 230 -1.68 7.43 11.18
C ASP A 230 -1.84 5.91 11.34
N SER A 231 -1.22 5.12 10.45
CA SER A 231 -1.11 3.65 10.58
C SER A 231 -0.22 3.19 11.74
N GLY A 232 0.54 4.10 12.36
CA GLY A 232 1.54 3.81 13.39
C GLY A 232 2.95 3.59 12.86
N VAL A 233 3.12 3.32 11.56
CA VAL A 233 4.44 3.13 10.91
C VAL A 233 5.27 4.39 11.01
N VAL A 234 6.56 4.26 11.33
CA VAL A 234 7.51 5.37 11.38
C VAL A 234 8.41 5.34 10.15
N SER A 235 8.37 6.38 9.30
CA SER A 235 9.36 6.54 8.24
C SER A 235 10.53 7.40 8.70
N SER A 236 11.76 7.04 8.30
CA SER A 236 12.95 7.86 8.51
C SER A 236 13.74 8.07 7.22
N PHE A 237 14.22 9.30 7.04
CA PHE A 237 15.18 9.74 6.05
C PHE A 237 16.44 10.19 6.79
N GLU A 238 17.59 9.62 6.46
CA GLU A 238 18.87 10.00 7.05
C GLU A 238 19.91 10.22 5.95
N ALA A 239 20.41 11.45 5.83
CA ALA A 239 21.34 11.87 4.78
C ALA A 239 22.69 12.33 5.33
N LEU A 240 23.71 12.17 4.49
CA LEU A 240 25.05 12.71 4.63
C LEU A 240 25.35 13.56 3.39
N TYR A 241 25.62 14.86 3.61
CA TYR A 241 25.97 15.80 2.56
C TYR A 241 27.43 15.62 2.17
N HIS A 242 27.69 15.46 0.87
CA HIS A 242 29.04 15.23 0.32
C HIS A 242 29.63 16.49 -0.29
N ASP A 243 28.81 17.23 -1.04
CA ASP A 243 29.24 18.43 -1.74
C ASP A 243 28.10 19.45 -1.78
N VAL A 244 28.37 20.67 -1.33
CA VAL A 244 27.38 21.75 -1.22
C VAL A 244 28.01 23.03 -1.76
N ILE A 245 27.75 23.33 -3.02
CA ILE A 245 28.29 24.50 -3.72
C ILE A 245 27.18 25.55 -3.80
N PRO A 246 27.35 26.72 -3.15
CA PRO A 246 26.35 27.77 -3.11
C PRO A 246 25.77 28.10 -4.48
N ASN A 247 24.44 27.98 -4.60
CA ASN A 247 23.66 28.26 -5.81
C ASN A 247 23.93 27.34 -7.00
N GLU A 248 24.80 26.33 -6.89
CA GLU A 248 25.18 25.49 -8.03
C GLU A 248 24.83 24.02 -7.84
N ARG A 249 25.17 23.44 -6.69
CA ARG A 249 25.10 22.00 -6.53
C ARG A 249 24.90 21.56 -5.09
N VAL A 250 24.10 20.52 -4.91
CA VAL A 250 23.97 19.79 -3.65
C VAL A 250 24.05 18.29 -3.95
N VAL A 251 25.00 17.60 -3.32
CA VAL A 251 25.16 16.14 -3.40
C VAL A 251 25.06 15.56 -2.00
N TYR A 252 24.18 14.58 -1.82
CA TYR A 252 24.09 13.82 -0.58
C TYR A 252 23.73 12.36 -0.85
N SER A 253 24.22 11.47 0.02
CA SER A 253 23.70 10.11 0.09
C SER A 253 22.71 9.99 1.22
N TYR A 254 21.69 9.16 1.09
CA TYR A 254 20.73 8.95 2.15
C TYR A 254 20.26 7.50 2.23
N VAL A 255 19.77 7.13 3.41
CA VAL A 255 19.07 5.86 3.66
C VAL A 255 17.64 6.14 4.11
N MET A 256 16.74 5.24 3.75
CA MET A 256 15.35 5.28 4.18
C MET A 256 15.03 4.05 5.02
N HIS A 257 14.27 4.24 6.10
CA HIS A 257 13.67 3.13 6.86
C HIS A 257 12.16 3.29 6.99
N LEU A 258 11.47 2.16 7.09
CA LEU A 258 10.13 2.03 7.63
C LEU A 258 10.24 1.19 8.89
N ASP A 259 9.92 1.79 10.03
CA ASP A 259 10.26 1.30 11.36
C ASP A 259 11.75 0.93 11.43
N ASP A 260 12.07 -0.29 11.86
CA ASP A 260 13.45 -0.78 11.94
C ASP A 260 13.98 -1.32 10.60
N ARG A 261 13.15 -1.36 9.55
CA ARG A 261 13.53 -1.93 8.25
C ARG A 261 14.14 -0.88 7.35
N LYS A 262 15.39 -1.09 6.95
CA LYS A 262 16.02 -0.33 5.85
C LYS A 262 15.42 -0.75 4.52
N ILE A 263 14.88 0.22 3.78
CA ILE A 263 14.20 -0.02 2.50
C ILE A 263 15.01 0.43 1.29
N SER A 264 15.95 1.37 1.46
CA SER A 264 16.82 1.81 0.36
C SER A 264 18.04 2.60 0.85
N ALA A 265 19.03 2.70 -0.03
CA ALA A 265 20.14 3.65 0.04
C ALA A 265 20.30 4.33 -1.32
N SER A 266 20.47 5.65 -1.35
CA SER A 266 20.54 6.42 -2.59
C SER A 266 21.63 7.50 -2.54
N LEU A 267 22.15 7.88 -3.71
CA LEU A 267 22.94 9.08 -3.95
C LEU A 267 22.12 10.05 -4.80
N ALA A 268 21.85 11.24 -4.30
CA ALA A 268 21.15 12.31 -5.01
C ALA A 268 22.11 13.46 -5.33
N THR A 269 22.07 13.91 -6.59
CA THR A 269 22.77 15.08 -7.09
C THR A 269 21.74 16.08 -7.61
N LEU A 270 21.69 17.27 -7.02
CA LEU A 270 20.87 18.38 -7.45
C LEU A 270 21.76 19.46 -8.03
N GLU A 271 21.57 19.80 -9.30
CA GLU A 271 22.27 20.86 -9.99
C GLU A 271 21.31 22.01 -10.29
N LEU A 272 21.72 23.23 -10.00
CA LEU A 272 20.99 24.45 -10.29
C LEU A 272 21.66 25.14 -11.47
N ARG A 273 20.93 25.29 -12.58
CA ARG A 273 21.41 25.86 -13.84
C ARG A 273 20.52 27.03 -14.27
N GLU A 274 21.00 27.84 -15.19
CA GLU A 274 20.15 28.78 -15.91
C GLU A 274 19.31 28.02 -16.96
N PRO A 275 18.03 28.38 -17.17
CA PRO A 275 17.23 27.79 -18.24
C PRO A 275 17.84 28.07 -19.63
N LYS A 276 17.88 27.03 -20.48
CA LYS A 276 18.49 27.13 -21.82
C LYS A 276 17.76 28.08 -22.77
N ASP A 277 16.49 28.32 -22.53
CA ASP A 277 15.62 29.19 -23.33
C ASP A 277 15.74 30.68 -22.95
N GLY A 278 16.55 31.01 -21.94
CA GLY A 278 16.73 32.37 -21.47
C GLY A 278 15.51 32.97 -20.74
N SER A 279 14.54 32.14 -20.36
CA SER A 279 13.31 32.56 -19.67
C SER A 279 13.52 33.20 -18.29
N GLY A 280 14.74 33.16 -17.77
CA GLY A 280 15.06 33.59 -16.41
C GLY A 280 14.66 32.55 -15.36
N GLY A 281 15.06 32.75 -14.10
CA GLY A 281 14.79 31.79 -13.03
C GLY A 281 15.85 30.70 -12.91
N THR A 282 15.45 29.49 -12.50
CA THR A 282 16.36 28.37 -12.19
C THR A 282 15.86 27.08 -12.80
N HIS A 283 16.71 26.41 -13.57
CA HIS A 283 16.50 25.04 -14.02
C HIS A 283 17.23 24.08 -13.08
N LEU A 284 16.47 23.35 -12.28
CA LEU A 284 16.96 22.31 -11.38
C LEU A 284 16.96 20.96 -12.09
N VAL A 285 18.10 20.29 -12.07
CA VAL A 285 18.26 18.89 -12.52
C VAL A 285 18.62 18.06 -11.30
N MET A 286 17.75 17.11 -10.95
CA MET A 286 18.03 16.14 -9.91
C MET A 286 18.27 14.77 -10.55
N THR A 287 19.44 14.18 -10.32
CA THR A 287 19.72 12.79 -10.66
C THR A 287 19.87 11.97 -9.38
N GLU A 288 19.16 10.85 -9.29
CA GLU A 288 19.28 9.91 -8.19
C GLU A 288 19.72 8.53 -8.68
N GLN A 289 20.64 7.92 -7.93
CA GLN A 289 21.09 6.54 -8.10
C GLN A 289 20.75 5.78 -6.83
N GLY A 290 19.85 4.79 -6.91
CA GLY A 290 19.30 4.09 -5.75
C GLY A 290 19.62 2.60 -5.75
N ALA A 291 19.76 2.02 -4.56
CA ALA A 291 19.68 0.60 -4.27
C ALA A 291 18.46 0.35 -3.36
N PHE A 292 17.49 -0.40 -3.86
CA PHE A 292 16.22 -0.68 -3.20
C PHE A 292 16.21 -2.12 -2.71
N LEU A 293 15.89 -2.29 -1.42
CA LEU A 293 16.22 -3.52 -0.69
C LEU A 293 14.98 -4.39 -0.48
N ASP A 294 15.17 -5.69 -0.62
CA ASP A 294 14.31 -6.72 -0.07
C ASP A 294 12.86 -6.66 -0.59
N GLY A 295 12.71 -6.38 -1.90
CA GLY A 295 11.41 -6.28 -2.56
C GLY A 295 10.64 -5.00 -2.27
N TYR A 296 11.31 -3.98 -1.70
CA TYR A 296 10.83 -2.60 -1.81
C TYR A 296 11.05 -2.16 -3.25
N ASP A 297 10.06 -2.39 -4.10
CA ASP A 297 10.19 -2.29 -5.56
C ASP A 297 10.14 -0.83 -6.06
N ASP A 298 10.92 -0.56 -7.11
CA ASP A 298 11.18 0.75 -7.71
C ASP A 298 10.44 0.96 -9.03
N ALA A 299 9.17 0.53 -9.10
CA ALA A 299 8.23 0.77 -10.20
C ALA A 299 7.85 2.26 -10.37
N GLY A 300 8.85 3.15 -10.49
CA GLY A 300 8.74 4.60 -10.56
C GLY A 300 8.30 5.27 -9.24
N SER A 301 8.13 4.54 -8.14
CA SER A 301 7.61 5.13 -6.89
C SER A 301 8.55 6.20 -6.32
N ARG A 302 9.86 5.91 -6.28
CA ARG A 302 10.88 6.89 -5.85
C ARG A 302 10.95 8.10 -6.78
N GLU A 303 10.91 7.87 -8.09
CA GLU A 303 10.89 8.94 -9.08
C GLU A 303 9.63 9.82 -8.94
N ARG A 304 8.44 9.22 -8.84
CA ARG A 304 7.17 9.95 -8.61
C ARG A 304 7.18 10.74 -7.31
N GLY A 305 7.68 10.15 -6.23
CA GLY A 305 7.82 10.85 -4.95
C GLY A 305 8.77 12.05 -5.07
N SER A 306 9.86 11.90 -5.82
CA SER A 306 10.80 12.98 -6.10
C SER A 306 10.17 14.07 -6.97
N GLN A 307 9.42 13.70 -8.01
CA GLN A 307 8.64 14.64 -8.82
C GLN A 307 7.67 15.45 -7.95
N PHE A 308 6.90 14.77 -7.11
CA PHE A 308 5.96 15.42 -6.17
C PHE A 308 6.67 16.39 -5.22
N LEU A 309 7.78 15.98 -4.61
CA LEU A 309 8.55 16.84 -3.70
C LEU A 309 9.14 18.06 -4.41
N LEU A 310 9.59 17.91 -5.66
CA LEU A 310 10.08 19.02 -6.46
C LEU A 310 8.96 19.95 -6.94
N ASP A 311 7.73 19.45 -7.08
CA ASP A 311 6.56 20.31 -7.30
C ASP A 311 6.24 21.12 -6.03
N MET A 312 6.23 20.47 -4.86
CA MET A 312 6.06 21.14 -3.56
C MET A 312 7.16 22.17 -3.29
N LEU A 313 8.40 21.90 -3.71
CA LEU A 313 9.49 22.87 -3.66
C LEU A 313 9.11 24.10 -4.47
N GLY A 314 8.64 23.92 -5.71
CA GLY A 314 8.17 24.99 -6.57
C GLY A 314 7.05 25.83 -5.94
N ASP A 315 6.09 25.19 -5.29
CA ASP A 315 5.03 25.90 -4.56
C ASP A 315 5.57 26.69 -3.36
N SER A 316 6.55 26.15 -2.64
CA SER A 316 7.17 26.86 -1.50
C SER A 316 8.01 28.07 -1.89
N LEU A 317 8.36 28.20 -3.18
CA LEU A 317 9.10 29.33 -3.73
C LEU A 317 8.21 30.50 -4.12
N LYS A 318 6.90 30.31 -4.23
CA LYS A 318 5.94 31.40 -4.47
C LYS A 318 5.88 32.30 -3.23
N ASP A 319 5.72 33.60 -3.44
CA ASP A 319 5.56 34.59 -2.35
C ASP A 319 4.17 34.49 -1.70
#